data_AF-A0A1F8M4J3-F1
#
_entry.id   AF-A0A1F8M4J3-F1
#
_cell.length_a   1.000
_cell.length_b   1.000
_cell.length_c   1.000
_cell.angle_alpha   90.00
_cell.angle_beta   90.00
_cell.angle_gamma   90.00
#
_symmetry.space_group_name_H-M   'P 1'
#
loop_
_entity.id
_entity.type
_entity.pdbx_description
1 polymer ?
#
loop_
_entity_poly.entity_id
_entity_poly.type
_entity_poly.pdbx_seq_one_letter_code
_entity_poly.pdbx_strand_id
1 'polypeptide(L)'
;MRKITIILLHAFVGWVLCAAMKGLGMSITTLETTLIIHAIAAPIVFSLVSLVYFRNFNYTTPTQTALIFVGFVIAMDFFVVALLINKSLDMFNSLLGTWIPFVLIFTSTLLTGFFISRRSNAVNIVG
;
A
#
# COMPACT_ATOMS: atom_id res chain seq x y z
N MET A 1 0.09 11.27 19.40
CA MET A 1 -0.54 11.76 18.16
C MET A 1 0.42 11.83 16.97
N ARG A 2 1.55 12.57 17.04
CA ARG A 2 2.52 12.73 15.93
C ARG A 2 2.93 11.42 15.20
N LYS A 3 3.21 10.34 15.92
CA LYS A 3 3.64 9.04 15.33
C LYS A 3 2.56 8.41 14.43
N ILE A 4 1.32 8.36 14.92
CA ILE A 4 0.18 7.80 14.18
C ILE A 4 -0.08 8.62 12.92
N THR A 5 -0.06 9.95 13.03
CA THR A 5 -0.22 10.84 11.87
C THR A 5 0.81 10.54 10.78
N ILE A 6 2.07 10.34 11.13
CA ILE A 6 3.12 10.01 10.15
C ILE A 6 2.84 8.67 9.46
N ILE A 7 2.45 7.64 10.20
CA ILE A 7 2.12 6.32 9.63
C ILE A 7 0.95 6.44 8.66
N LEU A 8 -0.12 7.12 9.07
CA LEU A 8 -1.31 7.32 8.24
C LEU A 8 -1.02 8.17 7.00
N LEU A 9 -0.15 9.18 7.10
CA LEU A 9 0.27 9.97 5.93
C LEU A 9 1.00 9.10 4.89
N HIS A 10 1.86 8.17 5.31
CA HIS A 10 2.51 7.26 4.37
C HIS A 10 1.50 6.32 3.70
N ALA A 11 0.58 5.74 4.48
CA ALA A 11 -0.50 4.92 3.94
C ALA A 11 -1.38 5.70 2.95
N PHE A 12 -1.69 6.96 3.28
CA PHE A 12 -2.45 7.86 2.42
C PHE A 12 -1.73 8.20 1.13
N VAL A 13 -0.43 8.50 1.16
CA VAL A 13 0.37 8.72 -0.04
C VAL A 13 0.36 7.48 -0.94
N GLY A 14 0.55 6.28 -0.37
CA GLY A 14 0.46 5.02 -1.11
C GLY A 14 -0.91 4.83 -1.77
N TRP A 15 -1.99 5.12 -1.04
CA TRP A 15 -3.36 5.06 -1.56
C TRP A 15 -3.60 6.08 -2.69
N VAL A 16 -3.20 7.34 -2.52
CA VAL A 16 -3.36 8.38 -3.55
C VAL A 16 -2.65 8.00 -4.84
N LEU A 17 -1.42 7.48 -4.75
CA LEU A 17 -0.67 7.02 -5.92
C LEU A 17 -1.38 5.86 -6.64
N CYS A 18 -1.96 4.92 -5.88
CA CYS A 18 -2.76 3.82 -6.42
C CYS A 18 -4.04 4.32 -7.11
N ALA A 19 -4.77 5.24 -6.47
CA ALA A 19 -5.98 5.83 -7.01
C ALA A 19 -5.70 6.63 -8.29
N ALA A 20 -4.64 7.45 -8.29
CA ALA A 20 -4.21 8.21 -9.45
C ALA A 20 -3.83 7.30 -10.62
N MET A 21 -3.11 6.20 -10.36
CA MET A 21 -2.76 5.23 -11.39
C MET A 21 -3.99 4.57 -12.01
N LYS A 22 -4.96 4.12 -11.20
CA LYS A 22 -6.22 3.55 -11.71
C LYS A 22 -6.99 4.59 -12.52
N GLY A 23 -7.12 5.82 -12.00
CA GLY A 23 -7.82 6.91 -12.68
C GLY A 23 -7.21 7.25 -14.04
N LEU A 24 -5.89 7.42 -14.10
CA LEU A 24 -5.18 7.70 -15.36
C LEU A 24 -5.24 6.50 -16.31
N GLY A 25 -5.01 5.28 -15.81
CA GLY A 25 -5.07 4.06 -16.61
C GLY A 25 -6.42 3.92 -17.33
N MET A 26 -7.53 4.11 -16.61
CA MET A 26 -8.87 4.05 -17.20
C MET A 26 -9.12 5.12 -18.28
N SER A 27 -8.37 6.23 -18.29
CA SER A 27 -8.51 7.27 -19.32
C SER A 27 -7.71 6.99 -20.61
N ILE A 28 -6.71 6.11 -20.55
CA ILE A 28 -5.77 5.88 -21.68
C ILE A 28 -5.70 4.42 -22.13
N THR A 29 -6.24 3.49 -21.35
CA THR A 29 -6.26 2.05 -21.66
C THR A 29 -7.52 1.38 -21.14
N THR A 30 -7.65 0.06 -21.34
CA THR A 30 -8.81 -0.71 -20.90
C THR A 30 -8.82 -0.91 -19.39
N LEU A 31 -9.99 -1.25 -18.83
CA LEU A 31 -10.11 -1.58 -17.41
C LEU A 31 -9.19 -2.76 -17.04
N GLU A 32 -9.23 -3.84 -17.82
CA GLU A 32 -8.40 -5.03 -17.54
C GLU A 32 -6.91 -4.70 -17.54
N THR A 33 -6.42 -3.99 -18.57
CA THR A 33 -5.02 -3.55 -18.63
C THR A 33 -4.67 -2.64 -17.45
N THR A 34 -5.58 -1.73 -17.08
CA THR A 34 -5.40 -0.87 -15.90
C THR A 34 -5.25 -1.68 -14.62
N LEU A 35 -6.10 -2.69 -14.42
CA LEU A 35 -6.05 -3.54 -13.22
C LEU A 35 -4.78 -4.37 -13.16
N ILE A 36 -4.30 -4.89 -14.30
CA ILE A 36 -3.02 -5.62 -14.37
C ILE A 36 -1.86 -4.70 -14.00
N ILE A 37 -1.79 -3.51 -14.61
CA ILE A 37 -0.76 -2.51 -14.31
C ILE A 37 -0.82 -2.13 -12.82
N HIS A 38 -2.02 -1.89 -12.30
CA HIS A 38 -2.22 -1.54 -10.90
C HIS A 38 -1.76 -2.66 -9.95
N ALA A 39 -2.10 -3.92 -10.24
CA ALA A 39 -1.70 -5.06 -9.42
C ALA A 39 -0.17 -5.22 -9.35
N ILE A 40 0.55 -4.91 -10.43
CA ILE A 40 2.02 -4.92 -10.46
C ILE A 40 2.61 -3.70 -9.75
N ALA A 41 2.03 -2.52 -9.97
CA ALA A 41 2.58 -1.28 -9.45
C ALA A 41 2.31 -1.06 -7.96
N ALA A 42 1.16 -1.52 -7.45
CA ALA A 42 0.79 -1.40 -6.04
C ALA A 42 1.88 -1.91 -5.07
N PRO A 43 2.42 -3.14 -5.21
CA PRO A 43 3.53 -3.58 -4.36
C PRO A 43 4.81 -2.77 -4.57
N ILE A 44 5.09 -2.24 -5.76
CA ILE A 44 6.28 -1.40 -5.97
C ILE A 44 6.13 -0.07 -5.19
N VAL A 45 4.99 0.59 -5.34
CA VAL A 45 4.66 1.83 -4.62
C VAL A 45 4.75 1.62 -3.11
N PHE A 46 4.10 0.56 -2.60
CA PHE A 46 4.11 0.28 -1.17
C PHE A 46 5.46 -0.19 -0.65
N SER A 47 6.31 -0.83 -1.46
CA SER A 47 7.70 -1.10 -1.08
C SER A 47 8.47 0.20 -0.89
N LEU A 48 8.36 1.15 -1.82
CA LEU A 48 9.07 2.43 -1.76
C LEU A 48 8.60 3.29 -0.57
N VAL A 49 7.28 3.40 -0.37
CA VAL A 49 6.70 4.12 0.77
C VAL A 49 7.14 3.47 2.09
N SER A 50 7.10 2.14 2.17
CA SER A 50 7.55 1.39 3.36
C SER A 50 9.04 1.57 3.60
N LEU A 51 9.87 1.61 2.54
CA LEU A 51 11.30 1.85 2.63
C LEU A 51 11.58 3.21 3.28
N VAL A 52 10.89 4.27 2.84
CA VAL A 52 11.00 5.61 3.42
C VAL A 52 10.54 5.60 4.88
N TYR A 53 9.43 4.93 5.17
CA TYR A 53 8.89 4.84 6.52
C TYR A 53 9.86 4.15 7.49
N PHE A 54 10.35 2.95 7.14
CA PHE A 54 11.23 2.15 8.01
C PHE A 54 12.64 2.72 8.13
N ARG A 55 13.14 3.47 7.15
CA ARG A 55 14.47 4.11 7.25
C ARG A 55 14.46 5.35 8.14
N ASN A 56 13.39 6.14 8.11
CA ASN A 56 13.38 7.46 8.76
C ASN A 56 12.59 7.51 10.06
N PHE A 57 11.58 6.65 10.24
CA PHE A 57 10.65 6.74 11.37
C PHE A 57 10.59 5.46 12.20
N ASN A 58 10.35 4.31 11.56
CA ASN A 58 10.38 2.98 12.17
C ASN A 58 9.66 2.86 13.53
N TYR A 59 8.43 3.39 13.64
CA TYR A 59 7.69 3.44 14.91
C TYR A 59 6.91 2.15 15.24
N THR A 60 6.69 1.28 14.26
CA THR A 60 5.90 0.05 14.38
C THR A 60 6.66 -1.15 13.82
N THR A 61 6.30 -2.36 14.27
CA THR A 61 6.88 -3.59 13.71
C THR A 61 6.46 -3.79 12.25
N PRO A 62 7.22 -4.55 11.43
CA PRO A 62 6.86 -4.80 10.04
C PRO A 62 5.42 -5.27 9.83
N THR A 63 4.96 -6.21 10.67
CA THR A 63 3.58 -6.71 10.64
C THR A 63 2.55 -5.64 10.98
N GLN A 64 2.82 -4.81 12.01
CA GLN A 64 1.92 -3.71 12.37
C GLN A 64 1.81 -2.69 11.23
N THR A 65 2.93 -2.29 10.61
CA THR A 65 2.91 -1.38 9.46
C THR A 65 2.13 -1.96 8.29
N ALA A 66 2.35 -3.24 7.96
CA ALA A 66 1.64 -3.91 6.87
C ALA A 66 0.12 -3.95 7.11
N LEU A 67 -0.32 -4.26 8.34
CA LEU A 67 -1.73 -4.23 8.72
C LEU A 67 -2.32 -2.83 8.66
N ILE A 68 -1.60 -1.82 9.15
CA ILE A 68 -2.08 -0.43 9.12
C ILE A 68 -2.19 0.06 7.68
N PHE A 69 -1.20 -0.21 6.83
CA PHE A 69 -1.19 0.23 5.44
C PHE A 69 -2.33 -0.42 4.65
N VAL A 70 -2.45 -1.75 4.69
CA VAL A 70 -3.53 -2.44 3.98
C VAL A 70 -4.90 -2.07 4.55
N GLY A 71 -5.05 -1.99 5.87
CA GLY A 71 -6.30 -1.60 6.52
C GLY A 71 -6.72 -0.18 6.16
N PHE A 72 -5.78 0.74 6.06
CA PHE A 72 -6.04 2.10 5.61
C PHE A 72 -6.49 2.14 4.14
N VAL A 73 -5.80 1.40 3.25
CA VAL A 73 -6.20 1.29 1.84
C VAL A 73 -7.61 0.71 1.71
N ILE A 74 -7.92 -0.37 2.44
CA ILE A 74 -9.26 -0.97 2.46
C ILE A 74 -10.30 0.06 2.93
N ALA A 75 -10.02 0.81 4.00
CA ALA A 75 -10.92 1.83 4.51
C ALA A 75 -11.16 2.94 3.47
N MET A 76 -10.11 3.43 2.82
CA MET A 76 -10.24 4.46 1.79
C MET A 76 -10.96 3.94 0.54
N ASP A 77 -10.67 2.73 0.08
CA ASP A 77 -11.36 2.12 -1.05
C ASP A 77 -12.85 1.87 -0.73
N PHE A 78 -13.17 1.46 0.49
CA PHE A 78 -14.55 1.28 0.93
C PHE A 78 -15.30 2.62 1.03
N PHE A 79 -14.82 3.55 1.85
CA PHE A 79 -15.55 4.79 2.14
C PHE A 79 -15.50 5.77 0.97
N VAL A 80 -14.35 5.94 0.32
CA VAL A 80 -14.20 6.94 -0.74
C VAL A 80 -14.55 6.34 -2.08
N VAL A 81 -13.93 5.24 -2.49
CA VAL A 81 -14.10 4.75 -3.85
C VAL A 81 -15.45 4.04 -4.03
N ALA A 82 -15.79 3.10 -3.15
CA ALA A 82 -17.00 2.31 -3.30
C ALA A 82 -18.26 3.11 -2.99
N LEU A 83 -18.30 3.82 -1.85
CA LEU A 83 -19.51 4.53 -1.42
C LEU A 83 -19.69 5.90 -2.09
N LEU A 84 -18.64 6.72 -2.20
CA LEU A 84 -18.77 8.09 -2.71
C LEU A 84 -18.62 8.18 -4.23
N ILE A 85 -17.64 7.48 -4.81
CA ILE A 85 -17.32 7.59 -6.25
C ILE A 85 -18.18 6.62 -7.07
N ASN A 86 -18.03 5.30 -6.84
CA ASN A 86 -18.70 4.27 -7.62
C ASN A 86 -20.15 4.05 -7.22
N LYS A 87 -20.52 4.41 -5.98
CA LYS A 87 -21.83 4.13 -5.37
C LYS A 87 -22.24 2.65 -5.47
N SER A 88 -21.26 1.76 -5.42
CA SER A 88 -21.42 0.31 -5.51
C SER A 88 -20.27 -0.40 -4.81
N LEU A 89 -20.55 -1.58 -4.23
CA LEU A 89 -19.56 -2.48 -3.62
C LEU A 89 -18.98 -3.50 -4.61
N ASP A 90 -19.35 -3.44 -5.90
CA ASP A 90 -18.96 -4.43 -6.91
C ASP A 90 -17.44 -4.61 -7.05
N MET A 91 -16.65 -3.56 -6.77
CA MET A 91 -15.20 -3.66 -6.81
C MET A 91 -14.65 -4.73 -5.85
N PHE A 92 -15.32 -4.98 -4.72
CA PHE A 92 -14.91 -6.01 -3.75
C PHE A 92 -15.21 -7.44 -4.23
N ASN A 93 -15.97 -7.61 -5.32
CA ASN A 93 -16.14 -8.90 -5.99
C ASN A 93 -14.99 -9.20 -6.96
N SER A 94 -14.11 -8.24 -7.25
CA SER A 94 -12.98 -8.42 -8.16
C SER A 94 -11.75 -8.95 -7.45
N LEU A 95 -11.34 -10.18 -7.79
CA LEU A 95 -10.08 -10.76 -7.32
C LEU A 95 -8.87 -9.94 -7.80
N LEU A 96 -8.85 -9.59 -9.09
CA LEU A 96 -7.76 -8.86 -9.72
C LEU A 96 -7.69 -7.40 -9.30
N GLY A 97 -8.84 -6.74 -9.18
CA GLY A 97 -8.90 -5.30 -8.90
C GLY A 97 -8.75 -4.91 -7.44
N THR A 98 -8.91 -5.86 -6.52
CA THR A 98 -9.06 -5.56 -5.09
C THR A 98 -8.24 -6.50 -4.21
N TRP A 99 -8.57 -7.80 -4.21
CA TRP A 99 -7.97 -8.76 -3.27
C TRP A 99 -6.49 -9.04 -3.54
N ILE A 100 -6.10 -9.24 -4.81
CA ILE A 100 -4.70 -9.43 -5.19
C ILE A 100 -3.87 -8.21 -4.78
N PRO A 101 -4.24 -6.97 -5.15
CA PRO A 101 -3.55 -5.77 -4.67
C PRO A 101 -3.42 -5.70 -3.14
N PHE A 102 -4.46 -6.02 -2.37
CA PHE A 102 -4.37 -5.99 -0.91
C PHE A 102 -3.33 -6.96 -0.35
N VAL A 103 -3.32 -8.20 -0.83
CA VAL A 103 -2.31 -9.20 -0.43
C VAL A 103 -0.91 -8.78 -0.85
N LEU A 104 -0.75 -8.21 -2.04
CA LEU A 104 0.53 -7.73 -2.54
C LEU A 104 1.05 -6.54 -1.75
N ILE A 105 0.19 -5.57 -1.40
CA ILE A 105 0.53 -4.43 -0.54
C ILE A 105 1.00 -4.91 0.84
N PHE A 106 0.24 -5.82 1.44
CA PHE A 106 0.59 -6.40 2.74
C PHE A 106 1.95 -7.09 2.69
N THR A 107 2.13 -7.99 1.72
CA THR A 107 3.35 -8.80 1.57
C THR A 107 4.57 -7.92 1.27
N SER A 108 4.43 -6.96 0.35
CA SER A 108 5.47 -5.99 0.00
C SER A 108 5.92 -5.17 1.21
N THR A 109 4.96 -4.64 1.97
CA THR A 109 5.25 -3.84 3.17
C THR A 109 5.97 -4.68 4.22
N LEU A 110 5.48 -5.90 4.44
CA LEU A 110 6.04 -6.84 5.41
C LEU A 110 7.49 -7.24 5.05
N LEU A 111 7.74 -7.61 3.79
CA LEU A 111 9.07 -7.98 3.30
C LEU A 111 10.04 -6.80 3.37
N THR A 112 9.59 -5.60 3.03
CA THR A 112 10.41 -4.38 3.11
C THR A 112 10.85 -4.12 4.55
N GLY A 113 9.94 -4.26 5.51
CA GLY A 113 10.25 -4.12 6.93
C GLY A 113 11.27 -5.15 7.41
N PHE A 114 11.07 -6.43 7.09
CA PHE A 114 12.03 -7.48 7.46
C PHE A 114 13.41 -7.29 6.84
N PHE A 115 13.47 -6.85 5.59
CA PHE A 115 14.74 -6.58 4.91
C PHE A 115 15.53 -5.46 5.59
N ILE A 116 14.87 -4.37 5.97
CA ILE A 116 15.52 -3.26 6.69
C ILE A 116 15.93 -3.68 8.10
N SER A 117 15.07 -4.35 8.86
CA SER A 117 15.39 -4.79 10.23
C SER A 117 16.58 -5.75 10.27
N ARG A 118 16.67 -6.68 9.31
CA ARG A 118 17.83 -7.58 9.18
C ARG A 118 19.12 -6.82 8.89
N ARG A 119 19.08 -5.83 8.01
CA ARG A 119 20.27 -5.02 7.66
C ARG A 119 20.77 -4.20 8.85
N SER A 120 19.87 -3.63 9.66
CA SER A 120 20.25 -2.90 10.86
C SER A 120 20.98 -3.80 11.87
N ASN A 121 20.52 -5.05 12.04
CA ASN A 121 21.17 -6.00 12.94
C ASN A 121 22.53 -6.47 12.41
N ALA A 122 22.67 -6.69 11.10
CA ALA A 122 23.95 -7.08 10.50
C ALA A 122 25.03 -5.99 10.62
N VAL A 123 24.68 -4.72 10.46
CA VAL A 123 25.63 -3.60 10.63
C VAL A 123 26.13 -3.50 12.07
N ASN A 124 25.25 -3.70 13.06
CA ASN A 124 25.62 -3.62 14.48
C ASN A 124 26.48 -4.80 14.99
N ILE A 125 26.62 -5.89 14.21
CA ILE A 125 27.46 -7.04 14.58
C ILE A 125 28.87 -6.91 14.00
N VAL A 126 29.07 -6.11 12.94
CA VAL A 126 30.32 -6.02 12.19
C VAL A 126 31.07 -4.70 12.42
N GLY A 127 30.42 -3.70 13.05
CA GLY A 127 31.04 -2.43 13.47
C GLY A 127 31.32 -2.41 14.96
#